data_AF-A0A2J8V634-F1
#
_entry.id   AF-A0A2J8V634-F1
#
_cell.length_a   1.000
_cell.length_b   1.000
_cell.length_c   1.000
_cell.angle_alpha   90.00
_cell.angle_beta   90.00
_cell.angle_gamma   90.00
#
_symmetry.space_group_name_H-M   'P 1'
#
loop_
_entity.id
_entity.type
_entity.pdbx_description
1 polymer ?
#
loop_
_entity_poly.entity_id
_entity_poly.type
_entity_poly.pdbx_seq_one_letter_code
_entity_poly.pdbx_strand_id
1 'polypeptide(L)'
;MAAPDLLDPKSAAQNSKPRLSFSTKPTVLASRVESDTAINVMKWKTVSTIFLVVVLYLIIGATVFKALEQPHEISQRTTIVIQKQTFISQHSCVNSTELDELIQQIVAAINAGIIPLGNTSNQISHWDLGSSFFFAGTVITTIGFGNISPRTEGGKIFCIIYALLGIPLFGFLLAGVGDQLGTIFGKGIAKVEDTFIVDPILNIWTSISLWCGSGSL
;
A
#
# COMPACT_ATOMS: atom_id res chain seq x y z
N MET A 1 8.63 -15.14 -103.57
CA MET A 1 10.03 -14.82 -103.96
C MET A 1 10.86 -14.96 -102.70
N ALA A 2 11.82 -15.87 -102.72
CA ALA A 2 12.54 -16.39 -101.56
C ALA A 2 13.51 -15.36 -100.94
N ALA A 3 13.69 -15.44 -99.62
CA ALA A 3 14.91 -15.01 -98.95
C ALA A 3 15.11 -15.85 -97.66
N PRO A 4 16.35 -16.20 -97.29
CA PRO A 4 16.67 -17.42 -96.56
C PRO A 4 17.13 -17.20 -95.10
N ASP A 5 17.24 -18.33 -94.41
CA ASP A 5 17.83 -18.57 -93.10
C ASP A 5 19.16 -17.85 -92.84
N LEU A 6 19.31 -17.38 -91.59
CA LEU A 6 20.60 -17.31 -90.89
C LEU A 6 20.42 -17.62 -89.40
N LEU A 7 20.64 -18.88 -89.03
CA LEU A 7 21.05 -19.33 -87.69
C LEU A 7 22.55 -19.00 -87.55
N ASP A 8 23.11 -18.50 -86.43
CA ASP A 8 23.30 -19.07 -85.07
C ASP A 8 24.32 -18.13 -84.32
N PRO A 9 24.84 -18.38 -83.09
CA PRO A 9 24.30 -18.93 -81.83
C PRO A 9 24.78 -18.17 -80.55
N LYS A 10 24.42 -18.71 -79.35
CA LYS A 10 24.93 -18.43 -77.97
C LYS A 10 24.44 -17.14 -77.31
N SER A 11 24.06 -17.07 -76.04
CA SER A 11 23.88 -18.02 -74.94
C SER A 11 23.41 -17.19 -73.73
N ALA A 12 22.43 -17.66 -72.96
CA ALA A 12 22.36 -17.62 -71.48
C ALA A 12 20.94 -17.34 -70.94
N ALA A 13 20.44 -18.36 -70.23
CA ALA A 13 19.61 -18.33 -69.02
C ALA A 13 18.22 -17.66 -69.11
N GLN A 14 17.14 -18.46 -69.10
CA GLN A 14 16.38 -18.82 -67.88
C GLN A 14 15.83 -17.57 -67.17
N ASN A 15 14.53 -17.39 -66.96
CA ASN A 15 13.71 -18.33 -66.21
C ASN A 15 12.21 -18.01 -66.34
N SER A 16 11.44 -19.07 -66.20
CA SER A 16 10.00 -19.25 -66.23
C SER A 16 9.12 -18.28 -65.42
N LYS A 17 7.94 -17.98 -66.00
CA LYS A 17 6.75 -17.36 -65.38
C LYS A 17 6.28 -18.19 -64.17
N PRO A 18 5.46 -17.64 -63.23
CA PRO A 18 4.00 -17.74 -63.45
C PRO A 18 3.10 -16.64 -62.82
N ARG A 19 2.03 -16.34 -63.57
CA ARG A 19 0.60 -16.29 -63.18
C ARG A 19 0.13 -15.38 -62.02
N LEU A 20 -0.66 -14.37 -62.43
CA LEU A 20 -1.57 -13.55 -61.61
C LEU A 20 -2.66 -14.38 -60.89
N SER A 21 -2.87 -14.08 -59.60
CA SER A 21 -4.08 -14.43 -58.84
C SER A 21 -4.29 -13.40 -57.73
N PHE A 22 -5.37 -12.61 -57.85
CA PHE A 22 -5.90 -11.75 -56.79
C PHE A 22 -6.51 -12.61 -55.67
N SER A 23 -6.01 -12.49 -54.43
CA SER A 23 -6.74 -12.89 -53.23
C SER A 23 -6.22 -12.10 -52.03
N THR A 24 -6.88 -11.00 -51.72
CA THR A 24 -6.62 -10.18 -50.53
C THR A 24 -7.21 -10.90 -49.31
N LYS A 25 -6.36 -11.38 -48.40
CA LYS A 25 -6.76 -11.72 -47.02
C LYS A 25 -6.46 -10.52 -46.12
N PRO A 26 -7.45 -9.90 -45.43
CA PRO A 26 -7.16 -8.94 -44.38
C PRO A 26 -7.00 -9.70 -43.05
N THR A 27 -5.76 -9.95 -42.63
CA THR A 27 -5.45 -10.60 -41.35
C THR A 27 -5.37 -9.60 -40.17
N VAL A 28 -5.71 -8.33 -40.36
CA VAL A 28 -5.41 -7.26 -39.37
C VAL A 28 -6.62 -6.81 -38.52
N LEU A 29 -7.82 -7.37 -38.73
CA LEU A 29 -9.04 -6.94 -38.00
C LEU A 29 -9.60 -7.96 -37.00
N ALA A 30 -9.09 -9.20 -36.96
CA ALA A 30 -9.53 -10.21 -35.98
C ALA A 30 -8.81 -10.09 -34.62
N SER A 31 -7.66 -9.43 -34.55
CA SER A 31 -6.88 -9.31 -33.31
C SER A 31 -7.36 -8.21 -32.36
N ARG A 32 -8.26 -7.32 -32.81
CA ARG A 32 -8.80 -6.24 -31.96
C ARG A 32 -10.08 -6.59 -31.21
N VAL A 33 -10.86 -7.57 -31.65
CA VAL A 33 -12.10 -7.95 -30.95
C VAL A 33 -11.84 -8.95 -29.82
N GLU A 34 -10.73 -9.70 -29.86
CA GLU A 34 -10.36 -10.64 -28.80
C GLU A 34 -9.47 -10.02 -27.70
N SER A 35 -9.06 -8.76 -27.86
CA SER A 35 -8.31 -8.01 -26.83
C SER A 35 -9.19 -7.19 -25.87
N ASP A 36 -10.45 -6.89 -26.23
CA ASP A 36 -11.28 -5.98 -25.43
C ASP A 36 -12.07 -6.64 -24.28
N THR A 37 -12.15 -7.97 -24.24
CA THR A 37 -12.66 -8.73 -23.07
C THR A 37 -11.54 -9.33 -22.22
N ALA A 38 -10.28 -9.09 -22.60
CA ALA A 38 -9.07 -9.58 -21.93
C ALA A 38 -8.41 -8.50 -21.05
N ILE A 39 -9.13 -7.42 -20.73
CA ILE A 39 -8.77 -6.54 -19.62
C ILE A 39 -9.10 -7.26 -18.30
N ASN A 40 -8.18 -8.14 -17.90
CA ASN A 40 -7.85 -8.47 -16.51
C ASN A 40 -9.03 -8.68 -15.54
N VAL A 41 -9.96 -9.59 -15.88
CA VAL A 41 -10.80 -10.21 -14.84
C VAL A 41 -9.88 -11.08 -14.00
N MET A 42 -9.39 -10.55 -12.88
CA MET A 42 -8.75 -11.33 -11.84
C MET A 42 -9.61 -12.58 -11.65
N LYS A 43 -9.07 -13.76 -11.96
CA LYS A 43 -9.88 -14.99 -12.11
C LYS A 43 -10.83 -15.08 -10.92
N TRP A 44 -12.15 -15.02 -11.16
CA TRP A 44 -13.17 -14.96 -10.10
C TRP A 44 -12.94 -16.02 -9.02
N LYS A 45 -12.44 -17.20 -9.44
CA LYS A 45 -11.98 -18.27 -8.56
C LYS A 45 -10.88 -17.82 -7.57
N THR A 46 -9.83 -17.15 -8.05
CA THR A 46 -8.75 -16.59 -7.22
C THR A 46 -9.25 -15.50 -6.27
N VAL A 47 -10.10 -14.59 -6.76
CA VAL A 47 -10.71 -13.54 -5.91
C VAL A 47 -11.51 -14.18 -4.78
N SER A 48 -12.35 -15.15 -5.11
CA SER A 48 -13.16 -15.89 -4.13
C SER A 48 -12.29 -16.65 -3.13
N THR A 49 -11.19 -17.27 -3.56
CA THR A 49 -10.25 -17.94 -2.65
C THR A 49 -9.60 -16.95 -1.69
N ILE A 50 -9.07 -15.83 -2.18
CA ILE A 50 -8.44 -14.80 -1.33
C ILE A 50 -9.46 -14.24 -0.32
N PHE A 51 -10.68 -13.95 -0.77
CA PHE A 51 -11.74 -13.47 0.11
C PHE A 51 -12.01 -14.43 1.26
N LEU A 52 -12.15 -15.74 1.00
CA LEU A 52 -12.36 -16.74 2.04
C LEU A 52 -11.19 -16.82 3.03
N VAL A 53 -9.94 -16.71 2.54
CA VAL A 53 -8.75 -16.67 3.40
C VAL A 53 -8.76 -15.42 4.30
N VAL A 54 -9.12 -14.26 3.76
CA VAL A 54 -9.25 -13.02 4.54
C VAL A 54 -10.34 -13.15 5.60
N VAL A 55 -11.51 -13.71 5.26
CA VAL A 55 -12.59 -13.95 6.22
C VAL A 55 -12.12 -14.88 7.35
N LEU A 56 -11.42 -15.98 7.02
CA LEU A 56 -10.87 -16.88 8.03
C LEU A 56 -9.85 -16.18 8.92
N TYR A 57 -8.96 -15.37 8.34
CA TYR A 57 -7.98 -14.58 9.08
C TYR A 57 -8.65 -13.60 10.06
N LEU A 58 -9.72 -12.92 9.63
CA LEU A 58 -10.51 -12.03 10.49
C LEU A 58 -11.20 -12.79 11.63
N ILE A 59 -11.72 -14.00 11.40
CA ILE A 59 -12.34 -14.83 12.45
C ILE A 59 -11.29 -15.23 13.50
N ILE A 60 -10.10 -15.65 13.06
CA ILE A 60 -9.00 -15.99 13.97
C ILE A 60 -8.60 -14.74 14.77
N GLY A 61 -8.39 -13.60 14.11
CA GLY A 61 -8.08 -12.34 14.78
C GLY A 61 -9.13 -11.94 15.81
N ALA A 62 -10.41 -12.01 15.46
CA ALA A 62 -11.52 -11.66 16.35
C ALA A 62 -11.59 -12.57 17.59
N THR A 63 -11.38 -13.88 17.43
CA THR A 63 -11.40 -14.80 18.58
C THR A 63 -10.20 -14.58 19.51
N VAL A 64 -9.01 -14.33 18.95
CA VAL A 64 -7.80 -14.01 19.73
C VAL A 64 -7.95 -12.69 20.47
N PHE A 65 -8.34 -11.60 19.79
CA PHE A 65 -8.56 -10.31 20.44
C PHE A 65 -9.61 -10.40 21.55
N LYS A 66 -10.72 -11.09 21.31
CA LYS A 66 -11.73 -11.32 22.35
C LYS A 66 -11.15 -12.06 23.56
N ALA A 67 -10.37 -13.12 23.33
CA ALA A 67 -9.77 -13.89 24.42
C ALA A 67 -8.77 -13.06 25.26
N LEU A 68 -8.04 -12.15 24.61
CA LEU A 68 -7.04 -11.31 25.25
C LEU A 68 -7.64 -10.08 25.96
N GLU A 69 -8.59 -9.39 25.32
CA GLU A 69 -9.09 -8.08 25.78
C GLU A 69 -10.33 -8.20 26.68
N GLN A 70 -11.21 -9.17 26.46
CA GLN A 70 -12.47 -9.26 27.20
C GLN A 70 -12.29 -9.43 28.72
N PRO A 71 -11.31 -10.21 29.23
CA PRO A 71 -11.07 -10.27 30.68
C PRO A 71 -10.68 -8.92 31.28
N HIS A 72 -9.86 -8.14 30.57
CA HIS A 72 -9.45 -6.81 31.00
C HIS A 72 -10.62 -5.82 30.98
N GLU A 73 -11.43 -5.83 29.93
CA GLU A 73 -12.64 -5.00 29.82
C GLU A 73 -13.60 -5.23 31.00
N ILE A 74 -13.86 -6.49 31.37
CA ILE A 74 -14.75 -6.84 32.48
C ILE A 74 -14.17 -6.33 33.82
N SER A 75 -12.86 -6.43 34.02
CA SER A 75 -12.20 -5.93 35.23
C SER A 75 -12.29 -4.40 35.35
N GLN A 76 -12.04 -3.67 34.26
CA GLN A 76 -12.19 -2.21 34.20
C GLN A 76 -13.63 -1.79 34.47
N ARG A 77 -14.60 -2.43 33.82
CA ARG A 77 -16.03 -2.17 34.02
C ARG A 77 -16.44 -2.35 35.48
N THR A 78 -15.98 -3.42 36.12
CA THR A 78 -16.29 -3.69 37.54
C THR A 78 -15.69 -2.62 38.45
N THR A 79 -14.44 -2.22 38.18
CA THR A 79 -13.75 -1.16 38.94
C THR A 79 -14.50 0.18 38.84
N ILE A 80 -14.93 0.56 37.64
CA ILE A 80 -15.72 1.80 37.43
C ILE A 80 -17.05 1.76 38.20
N VAL A 81 -17.76 0.62 38.18
CA VAL A 81 -19.02 0.46 38.93
C VAL A 81 -18.79 0.57 40.44
N ILE A 82 -17.72 -0.05 40.95
CA ILE A 82 -17.35 0.04 42.37
C ILE A 82 -17.02 1.49 42.74
N GLN A 83 -16.19 2.18 41.94
CA GLN A 83 -15.84 3.58 42.18
C GLN A 83 -17.05 4.51 42.17
N LYS A 84 -17.97 4.33 41.21
CA LYS A 84 -19.23 5.08 41.15
C LYS A 84 -20.05 4.86 42.42
N GLN A 85 -20.18 3.62 42.86
CA GLN A 85 -20.94 3.30 44.08
C GLN A 85 -20.27 3.87 45.35
N THR A 86 -18.94 3.81 45.43
CA THR A 86 -18.18 4.43 46.52
C THR A 86 -18.42 5.94 46.57
N PHE A 87 -18.37 6.63 45.43
CA PHE A 87 -18.62 8.06 45.36
C PHE A 87 -20.03 8.43 45.86
N ILE A 88 -21.07 7.73 45.40
CA ILE A 88 -22.46 7.95 45.84
C ILE A 88 -22.59 7.69 47.35
N SER A 89 -21.93 6.65 47.87
CA SER A 89 -21.99 6.34 49.30
C SER A 89 -21.29 7.38 50.18
N GLN A 90 -20.24 8.04 49.67
CA GLN A 90 -19.51 9.10 50.37
C GLN A 90 -20.23 10.46 50.28
N HIS A 91 -21.04 10.66 49.23
CA HIS A 91 -21.75 11.91 48.97
C HIS A 91 -23.27 11.68 48.83
N SER A 92 -23.93 11.48 49.98
CA SER A 92 -25.37 11.21 50.06
C SER A 92 -26.27 12.32 49.50
N CYS A 93 -25.73 13.52 49.26
CA CYS A 93 -26.43 14.62 48.61
C CYS A 93 -26.51 14.52 47.09
N VAL A 94 -25.82 13.56 46.46
CA VAL A 94 -25.81 13.36 45.01
C VAL A 94 -26.60 12.09 44.67
N ASN A 95 -27.65 12.23 43.87
CA ASN A 95 -28.45 11.08 43.43
C ASN A 95 -27.75 10.33 42.27
N SER A 96 -28.02 9.02 42.13
CA SER A 96 -27.45 8.20 41.05
C SER A 96 -27.84 8.71 39.66
N THR A 97 -29.09 9.18 39.51
CA THR A 97 -29.61 9.76 38.27
C THR A 97 -28.90 11.06 37.88
N GLU A 98 -28.69 11.97 38.83
CA GLU A 98 -28.01 13.25 38.59
C GLU A 98 -26.54 13.02 38.20
N LEU A 99 -25.89 12.04 38.83
CA LEU A 99 -24.52 11.66 38.48
C LEU A 99 -24.44 11.06 37.06
N ASP A 100 -25.42 10.25 36.66
CA ASP A 100 -25.49 9.69 35.31
C ASP A 100 -25.74 10.77 34.24
N GLU A 101 -26.60 11.75 34.52
CA GLU A 101 -26.81 12.90 33.64
C GLU A 101 -25.52 13.73 33.48
N LEU A 102 -24.79 13.97 34.57
CA LEU A 102 -23.49 14.65 34.53
C LEU A 102 -22.47 13.87 33.70
N ILE A 103 -22.35 12.55 33.91
CA ILE A 103 -21.46 11.69 33.13
C ILE A 103 -21.83 11.74 31.64
N GLN A 104 -23.13 11.70 31.33
CA GLN A 104 -23.60 11.78 29.95
C GLN A 104 -23.23 13.12 29.29
N GLN A 105 -23.33 14.23 30.02
CA GLN A 105 -22.89 15.54 29.54
C GLN A 105 -21.38 15.60 29.34
N ILE A 106 -20.58 15.03 30.25
CA ILE A 106 -19.12 14.95 30.13
C ILE A 106 -18.74 14.12 28.90
N VAL A 107 -19.36 12.96 28.70
CA VAL A 107 -19.11 12.11 27.52
C VAL A 107 -19.50 12.84 26.23
N ALA A 108 -20.62 13.56 26.22
CA ALA A 108 -21.01 14.39 25.08
C ALA A 108 -19.99 15.51 24.79
N ALA A 109 -19.47 16.17 25.84
CA ALA A 109 -18.44 17.19 25.73
C ALA A 109 -17.12 16.62 25.20
N ILE A 110 -16.67 15.46 25.71
CA ILE A 110 -15.48 14.76 25.21
C ILE A 110 -15.66 14.35 23.75
N ASN A 111 -16.85 13.84 23.38
CA ASN A 111 -17.18 13.56 21.99
C ASN A 111 -17.17 14.83 21.13
N ALA A 112 -17.49 15.99 21.68
CA ALA A 112 -17.34 17.28 21.01
C ALA A 112 -15.88 17.79 20.96
N GLY A 113 -14.94 17.08 21.61
CA GLY A 113 -13.52 17.46 21.69
C GLY A 113 -13.21 18.43 22.83
N ILE A 114 -14.05 18.48 23.86
CA ILE A 114 -13.88 19.33 25.03
C ILE A 114 -13.45 18.44 26.20
N ILE A 115 -12.29 18.74 26.80
CA ILE A 115 -11.82 18.06 28.01
C ILE A 115 -12.22 18.92 29.22
N PRO A 116 -13.21 18.51 30.05
CA PRO A 116 -13.68 19.31 31.17
C PRO A 116 -12.79 19.19 32.42
N LEU A 117 -11.47 18.96 32.25
CA LEU A 117 -10.52 18.81 33.36
C LEU A 117 -9.66 20.07 33.51
N GLY A 118 -9.54 20.54 34.75
CA GLY A 118 -8.61 21.60 35.16
C GLY A 118 -9.26 22.95 35.48
N ASN A 119 -8.48 23.82 36.12
CA ASN A 119 -8.84 25.22 36.31
C ASN A 119 -8.77 25.93 34.94
N THR A 120 -9.76 26.74 34.60
CA THR A 120 -10.05 27.35 33.28
C THR A 120 -8.92 28.19 32.65
N SER A 121 -7.75 28.26 33.26
CA SER A 121 -6.63 29.14 32.90
C SER A 121 -5.63 28.55 31.91
N ASN A 122 -5.71 27.26 31.53
CA ASN A 122 -4.74 26.67 30.59
C ASN A 122 -5.35 25.57 29.70
N GLN A 123 -6.43 25.92 28.98
CA GLN A 123 -7.05 25.00 28.03
C GLN A 123 -6.09 24.73 26.86
N ILE A 124 -5.54 23.52 26.80
CA ILE A 124 -4.77 23.04 25.64
C ILE A 124 -5.78 22.83 24.50
N SER A 125 -5.72 23.67 23.47
CA SER A 125 -6.59 23.55 22.31
C SER A 125 -6.19 22.34 21.47
N HIS A 126 -7.14 21.45 21.17
CA HIS A 126 -6.94 20.36 20.21
C HIS A 126 -6.70 20.85 18.76
N TRP A 127 -6.98 22.13 18.50
CA TRP A 127 -6.81 22.78 17.20
C TRP A 127 -5.80 23.93 17.29
N ASP A 128 -4.72 23.76 18.06
CA ASP A 128 -3.53 24.58 17.88
C ASP A 128 -2.82 24.23 16.55
N LEU A 129 -1.88 25.05 16.11
CA LEU A 129 -1.20 24.87 14.81
C LEU A 129 -0.46 23.52 14.73
N GLY A 130 0.18 23.08 15.82
CA GLY A 130 0.91 21.82 15.89
C GLY A 130 -0.03 20.62 15.83
N SER A 131 -1.08 20.60 16.65
CA SER A 131 -2.09 19.53 16.62
C SER A 131 -2.83 19.48 15.28
N SER A 132 -3.12 20.63 14.68
CA SER A 132 -3.75 20.72 13.35
C SER A 132 -2.84 20.18 12.24
N PHE A 133 -1.55 20.48 12.30
CA PHE A 133 -0.55 19.92 11.37
C PHE A 133 -0.43 18.40 11.52
N PHE A 134 -0.39 17.91 12.76
CA PHE A 134 -0.39 16.47 13.03
C PHE A 134 -1.65 15.78 12.47
N PHE A 135 -2.83 16.35 12.73
CA PHE A 135 -4.08 15.86 12.14
C PHE A 135 -4.01 15.82 10.61
N ALA A 136 -3.55 16.89 9.96
CA ALA A 136 -3.39 16.94 8.51
C ALA A 136 -2.45 15.83 7.99
N GLY A 137 -1.36 15.54 8.72
CA GLY A 137 -0.47 14.41 8.46
C GLY A 137 -1.18 13.05 8.54
N THR A 138 -1.98 12.82 9.59
CA THR A 138 -2.73 11.56 9.76
C THR A 138 -3.77 11.32 8.68
N VAL A 139 -4.33 12.41 8.08
CA VAL A 139 -5.28 12.33 6.97
C VAL A 139 -4.57 11.89 5.68
N ILE A 140 -3.47 12.56 5.29
CA ILE A 140 -2.77 12.24 4.03
C ILE A 140 -2.04 10.90 4.07
N THR A 141 -1.60 10.47 5.26
CA THR A 141 -0.96 9.16 5.48
C THR A 141 -1.96 8.02 5.65
N THR A 142 -3.26 8.32 5.73
CA THR A 142 -4.34 7.35 6.00
C THR A 142 -4.21 6.59 7.33
N ILE A 143 -3.40 7.08 8.28
CA ILE A 143 -3.26 6.48 9.61
C ILE A 143 -4.56 6.68 10.42
N GLY A 144 -5.07 7.92 10.45
CA GLY A 144 -6.36 8.26 11.04
C GLY A 144 -6.61 7.77 12.47
N PHE A 145 -5.88 8.29 13.47
CA PHE A 145 -6.03 7.88 14.88
C PHE A 145 -7.45 8.06 15.47
N GLY A 146 -8.26 8.96 14.91
CA GLY A 146 -9.66 9.15 15.31
C GLY A 146 -9.88 9.90 16.64
N ASN A 147 -8.80 10.23 17.36
CA ASN A 147 -8.85 11.00 18.61
C ASN A 147 -9.29 12.47 18.41
N ILE A 148 -8.90 13.09 17.31
CA ILE A 148 -9.29 14.44 16.90
C ILE A 148 -9.89 14.36 15.50
N SER A 149 -11.09 14.90 15.32
CA SER A 149 -11.81 14.89 14.03
C SER A 149 -12.64 16.16 13.82
N PRO A 150 -12.80 16.64 12.58
CA PRO A 150 -13.54 17.87 12.30
C PRO A 150 -15.02 17.69 12.63
N ARG A 151 -15.53 18.54 13.52
CA ARG A 151 -16.94 18.53 13.94
C ARG A 151 -17.80 19.47 13.10
N THR A 152 -17.22 20.55 12.59
CA THR A 152 -17.90 21.54 11.75
C THR A 152 -18.19 20.98 10.36
N GLU A 153 -19.28 21.43 9.75
CA GLU A 153 -19.64 21.05 8.37
C GLU A 153 -18.54 21.44 7.38
N GLY A 154 -18.04 22.68 7.47
CA GLY A 154 -16.92 23.16 6.65
C GLY A 154 -15.63 22.35 6.85
N GLY A 155 -15.31 21.96 8.09
CA GLY A 155 -14.14 21.13 8.38
C GLY A 155 -14.25 19.73 7.78
N LYS A 156 -15.44 19.13 7.78
CA LYS A 156 -15.71 17.83 7.14
C LYS A 156 -15.56 17.91 5.62
N ILE A 157 -16.16 18.93 4.99
CA ILE A 157 -16.05 19.16 3.54
C ILE A 157 -14.59 19.38 3.15
N PHE A 158 -13.87 20.24 3.90
CA PHE A 158 -12.44 20.47 3.68
C PHE A 158 -11.64 19.18 3.83
N CYS A 159 -11.90 18.37 4.87
CA CYS A 159 -11.20 17.11 5.08
C CYS A 159 -11.38 16.13 3.92
N ILE A 160 -12.57 16.06 3.31
CA ILE A 160 -12.82 15.22 2.13
C ILE A 160 -11.97 15.70 0.95
N ILE A 161 -12.02 16.99 0.63
CA ILE A 161 -11.24 17.56 -0.48
C ILE A 161 -9.74 17.38 -0.23
N TYR A 162 -9.30 17.67 0.99
CA TYR A 162 -7.91 17.55 1.42
C TYR A 162 -7.40 16.10 1.34
N ALA A 163 -8.21 15.12 1.74
CA ALA A 163 -7.84 13.70 1.61
C ALA A 163 -7.74 13.27 0.14
N LEU A 164 -8.70 13.67 -0.71
CA LEU A 164 -8.71 13.30 -2.13
C LEU A 164 -7.47 13.79 -2.89
N LEU A 165 -6.95 14.97 -2.55
CA LEU A 165 -5.74 15.53 -3.16
C LEU A 165 -4.46 15.12 -2.44
N GLY A 166 -4.51 15.04 -1.12
CA GLY A 166 -3.35 14.79 -0.27
C GLY A 166 -2.88 13.34 -0.29
N ILE A 167 -3.79 12.36 -0.36
CA ILE A 167 -3.42 10.93 -0.40
C ILE A 167 -2.61 10.60 -1.67
N PRO A 168 -3.03 10.99 -2.90
CA PRO A 168 -2.20 10.79 -4.09
C PRO A 168 -0.84 11.50 -4.01
N LEU A 169 -0.82 12.75 -3.53
CA LEU A 169 0.42 13.52 -3.39
C LEU A 169 1.39 12.84 -2.43
N PHE A 170 0.90 12.38 -1.27
CA PHE A 170 1.70 11.63 -0.30
C PHE A 170 2.15 10.27 -0.85
N GLY A 171 1.32 9.62 -1.67
CA GLY A 171 1.68 8.41 -2.41
C GLY A 171 2.88 8.61 -3.34
N PHE A 172 2.93 9.73 -4.09
CA PHE A 172 4.10 10.06 -4.92
C PHE A 172 5.36 10.30 -4.07
N LEU A 173 5.23 10.99 -2.94
CA LEU A 173 6.33 11.19 -2.00
C LEU A 173 6.84 9.85 -1.46
N LEU A 174 5.94 8.95 -1.04
CA LEU A 174 6.31 7.62 -0.56
C LEU A 174 6.97 6.77 -1.64
N ALA A 175 6.53 6.86 -2.90
CA ALA A 175 7.16 6.17 -4.01
C ALA A 175 8.61 6.64 -4.22
N GLY A 176 8.84 7.96 -4.21
CA GLY A 176 10.18 8.54 -4.33
C GLY A 176 11.08 8.18 -3.15
N VAL A 177 10.56 8.25 -1.92
CA VAL A 177 11.30 7.82 -0.71
C VAL A 177 11.61 6.33 -0.78
N GLY A 178 10.67 5.50 -1.24
CA GLY A 178 10.85 4.06 -1.42
C GLY A 178 11.96 3.71 -2.42
N ASP A 179 12.04 4.44 -3.53
CA ASP A 179 13.11 4.26 -4.54
C ASP A 179 14.49 4.64 -3.99
N GLN A 180 14.58 5.77 -3.29
CA GLN A 180 15.82 6.20 -2.64
C GLN A 180 16.27 5.20 -1.57
N LEU A 181 15.35 4.72 -0.73
CA LEU A 181 15.68 3.68 0.26
C LEU A 181 16.09 2.38 -0.43
N GLY A 182 15.38 1.95 -1.47
CA GLY A 182 15.70 0.74 -2.24
C GLY A 182 17.09 0.78 -2.86
N THR A 183 17.49 1.92 -3.43
CA THR A 183 18.85 2.09 -3.98
C THR A 183 19.93 2.14 -2.90
N ILE A 184 19.67 2.74 -1.74
CA ILE A 184 20.59 2.71 -0.58
C ILE A 184 20.79 1.27 -0.09
N PHE A 185 19.71 0.52 0.12
CA PHE A 185 19.78 -0.88 0.52
C PHE A 185 20.47 -1.75 -0.53
N GLY A 186 20.18 -1.53 -1.82
CA GLY A 186 20.83 -2.25 -2.92
C GLY A 186 22.34 -2.05 -2.95
N LYS A 187 22.83 -0.82 -2.76
CA LYS A 187 24.26 -0.53 -2.63
C LYS A 187 24.89 -1.20 -1.40
N GLY A 188 24.16 -1.23 -0.29
CA GLY A 188 24.59 -1.92 0.93
C GLY A 188 24.73 -3.43 0.73
N ILE A 189 23.75 -4.07 0.09
CA ILE A 189 23.78 -5.50 -0.24
C ILE A 189 24.93 -5.81 -1.19
N ALA A 190 25.12 -5.01 -2.25
CA ALA A 190 26.23 -5.19 -3.20
C ALA A 190 27.60 -5.11 -2.50
N LYS A 191 27.78 -4.12 -1.60
CA LYS A 191 29.02 -3.98 -0.81
C LYS A 191 29.30 -5.20 0.06
N VAL A 192 28.25 -5.77 0.66
CA VAL A 192 28.33 -7.00 1.47
C VAL A 192 28.66 -8.19 0.58
N GLU A 193 27.98 -8.35 -0.55
CA GLU A 193 28.23 -9.44 -1.52
C GLU A 193 29.67 -9.41 -2.05
N ASP A 194 30.19 -8.24 -2.38
CA ASP A 194 31.58 -8.07 -2.82
C ASP A 194 32.57 -8.53 -1.75
N THR A 195 32.33 -8.14 -0.49
CA THR A 195 33.23 -8.45 0.64
C THR A 195 33.17 -9.94 1.03
N PHE A 196 31.99 -10.56 0.97
CA PHE A 196 31.79 -11.93 1.45
C PHE A 196 31.95 -13.01 0.37
N ILE A 197 31.69 -12.70 -0.90
CA ILE A 197 31.74 -13.69 -2.00
C ILE A 197 32.86 -13.36 -2.98
N VAL A 198 32.95 -12.13 -3.47
CA VAL A 198 33.85 -11.80 -4.58
C VAL A 198 35.31 -11.72 -4.13
N ASP A 199 35.59 -11.00 -3.04
CA ASP A 199 36.96 -10.81 -2.53
C ASP A 199 37.63 -12.15 -2.13
N PRO A 200 36.98 -13.08 -1.41
CA PRO A 200 37.57 -14.38 -1.10
C PRO A 200 37.83 -15.23 -2.35
N ILE A 201 36.90 -15.25 -3.32
CA ILE A 201 37.08 -16.01 -4.57
C ILE A 201 38.24 -15.43 -5.39
N LEU A 202 38.34 -14.10 -5.49
CA LEU A 202 39.41 -13.43 -6.21
C LEU A 202 40.78 -13.69 -5.55
N ASN A 203 40.83 -13.68 -4.21
CA ASN A 203 42.04 -14.01 -3.45
C ASN A 203 42.48 -15.47 -3.62
N ILE A 204 41.54 -16.41 -3.72
CA ILE A 204 41.84 -17.82 -4.04
C ILE A 204 42.39 -17.94 -5.47
N TRP A 205 41.76 -17.30 -6.45
CA TRP A 205 42.15 -17.39 -7.86
C TRP A 205 43.51 -16.75 -8.14
N THR A 206 43.81 -15.62 -7.51
CA THR A 206 45.12 -14.97 -7.57
C THR A 206 46.20 -15.84 -6.93
N SER A 207 45.91 -16.49 -5.80
CA SER A 207 46.83 -17.44 -5.17
C SER A 207 47.12 -18.66 -6.07
N ILE A 208 46.10 -19.22 -6.73
CA ILE A 208 46.26 -20.34 -7.69
C ILE A 208 47.07 -19.90 -8.91
N SER A 209 46.81 -18.71 -9.46
CA SER A 209 47.51 -18.20 -10.64
C SER A 209 49.00 -17.94 -10.37
N LEU A 210 49.33 -17.38 -9.20
CA LEU A 210 50.71 -17.21 -8.75
C LEU A 210 51.43 -18.56 -8.58
N TRP A 211 50.74 -19.56 -8.05
CA TRP A 211 51.30 -20.91 -7.90
C TRP A 211 51.58 -21.59 -9.24
N CYS A 212 50.68 -21.44 -10.22
CA CYS A 212 50.83 -22.05 -11.54
C CYS A 212 51.90 -21.34 -12.41
N GLY A 213 52.03 -20.02 -12.30
CA GLY A 213 53.02 -19.24 -13.05
C GLY A 213 54.47 -19.44 -12.58
N SER A 214 54.69 -19.88 -11.33
CA SER A 214 56.04 -20.08 -10.79
C SER A 214 56.66 -21.44 -11.13
N GLY A 215 55.95 -22.32 -11.87
CA GLY A 215 56.40 -23.67 -12.23
C GLY A 215 57.01 -23.82 -13.63
N SER A 216 57.31 -22.73 -14.34
CA SER A 216 57.94 -22.74 -15.67
C SER A 216 59.41 -22.32 -15.61
N LEU A 217 60.27 -23.21 -15.09
CA LEU A 217 61.74 -23.12 -15.19
C LEU A 217 62.34 -24.52 -15.19
#